data_AF-A0A371PHZ8-F1
#
_entry.id   AF-A0A371PHZ8-F1
#
_cell.length_a   1.000
_cell.length_b   1.000
_cell.length_c   1.000
_cell.angle_alpha   90.00
_cell.angle_beta   90.00
_cell.angle_gamma   90.00
#
_symmetry.space_group_name_H-M   'P 1'
#
loop_
_entity.id
_entity.type
_entity.pdbx_description
1 polymer ?
#
loop_
_entity_poly.entity_id
_entity_poly.type
_entity_poly.pdbx_seq_one_letter_code
_entity_poly.pdbx_strand_id
1 'polypeptide(L)'
;MNGLMGFILLLFSAVAALSPQSAWYMSIGWKIKDAEPSDAALTMHRITGIIGVIVGFILIVSSCSSGIVNTKWEKQFQQKIEAGEVNKISFNRQSITVEEQDLIVEMIKGAPLIRSNRSMSYGSSGSGNITFQDGENVDLILFGPTGGIELHPNGEDHVYRIESRELETWISSNIIEKE
;
A
#
# COMPACT_ATOMS: atom_id res chain seq x y z
N MET A 1 -17.62 -1.43 -4.08
CA MET A 1 -18.75 -1.86 -4.92
C MET A 1 -18.33 -2.92 -5.95
N ASN A 2 -17.20 -2.74 -6.63
CA ASN A 2 -16.70 -3.66 -7.68
C ASN A 2 -16.44 -5.10 -7.20
N GLY A 3 -15.97 -5.30 -5.97
CA GLY A 3 -15.69 -6.64 -5.43
C GLY A 3 -16.95 -7.48 -5.19
N LEU A 4 -18.01 -6.87 -4.65
CA LEU A 4 -19.31 -7.52 -4.49
C LEU A 4 -19.92 -7.88 -5.85
N MET A 5 -19.81 -6.97 -6.83
CA MET A 5 -20.25 -7.24 -8.21
C MET A 5 -19.47 -8.38 -8.85
N GLY A 6 -18.14 -8.41 -8.68
CA GLY A 6 -17.27 -9.49 -9.15
C GLY A 6 -17.62 -10.84 -8.50
N PHE A 7 -17.91 -10.86 -7.19
CA PHE A 7 -18.33 -12.06 -6.48
C PHE A 7 -19.66 -12.62 -6.98
N ILE A 8 -20.67 -11.76 -7.15
CA ILE A 8 -21.97 -12.16 -7.70
C ILE A 8 -21.80 -12.72 -9.11
N LEU A 9 -21.03 -12.02 -9.96
CA LEU A 9 -20.75 -12.47 -11.32
C LEU A 9 -20.06 -13.84 -11.33
N LEU A 10 -19.10 -14.07 -10.45
CA LEU A 10 -18.37 -15.33 -10.36
C LEU A 10 -19.29 -16.48 -9.96
N LEU A 11 -20.19 -16.30 -9.00
CA LEU A 11 -21.15 -17.32 -8.59
C LEU A 11 -22.07 -17.75 -9.73
N PHE A 12 -22.75 -16.80 -10.40
CA PHE A 12 -23.66 -17.13 -11.50
C PHE A 12 -22.93 -17.71 -12.71
N SER A 13 -21.73 -17.21 -13.00
CA SER A 13 -20.91 -17.70 -14.11
C SER A 13 -20.36 -19.11 -13.86
N ALA A 14 -20.00 -19.44 -12.61
CA ALA A 14 -19.58 -20.78 -12.22
C ALA A 14 -20.71 -21.80 -12.38
N VAL A 15 -21.94 -21.43 -12.02
CA VAL A 15 -23.13 -22.28 -12.25
C VAL A 15 -23.34 -22.52 -13.74
N ALA A 16 -23.21 -21.49 -14.58
CA ALA A 16 -23.32 -21.64 -16.05
C ALA A 16 -22.22 -22.52 -16.65
N ALA A 17 -21.00 -22.49 -16.10
CA ALA A 17 -19.87 -23.31 -16.56
C ALA A 17 -19.98 -24.78 -16.12
N LEU A 18 -20.31 -25.03 -14.85
CA LEU A 18 -20.31 -26.37 -14.26
C LEU A 18 -21.64 -27.12 -14.47
N SER A 19 -22.77 -26.42 -14.40
CA SER A 19 -24.11 -26.97 -14.60
C SER A 19 -24.91 -26.16 -15.62
N PRO A 20 -24.57 -26.28 -16.92
CA PRO A 20 -25.24 -25.53 -17.98
C PRO A 20 -26.73 -25.89 -18.09
N GLN A 21 -27.15 -27.09 -17.70
CA GLN A 21 -28.57 -27.48 -17.66
C GLN A 21 -29.34 -26.67 -16.61
N SER A 22 -28.79 -26.52 -15.41
CA SER A 22 -29.40 -25.68 -14.36
C SER A 22 -29.43 -24.21 -14.76
N ALA A 23 -28.36 -23.70 -15.39
CA ALA A 23 -28.30 -22.33 -15.88
C ALA A 23 -29.29 -22.08 -17.03
N TRP A 24 -29.46 -23.04 -17.93
CA TRP A 24 -30.48 -23.01 -18.97
C TRP A 24 -31.89 -22.99 -18.36
N TYR A 25 -32.15 -23.84 -17.36
CA TYR A 25 -33.44 -23.87 -16.67
C TYR A 25 -33.76 -22.53 -15.98
N MET A 26 -32.78 -21.93 -15.29
CA MET A 26 -32.95 -20.62 -14.63
C MET A 26 -33.16 -19.47 -15.62
N SER A 27 -32.60 -19.56 -16.84
CA SER A 27 -32.72 -18.50 -17.85
C SER A 27 -34.02 -18.60 -18.65
N ILE A 28 -34.27 -19.74 -19.31
CA ILE A 28 -35.40 -19.92 -20.22
C ILE A 28 -36.18 -21.21 -19.98
N GLY A 29 -35.54 -22.27 -19.47
CA GLY A 29 -36.16 -23.59 -19.36
C GLY A 29 -37.40 -23.62 -18.47
N TRP A 30 -37.50 -22.74 -17.46
CA TRP A 30 -38.71 -22.62 -16.64
C TRP A 30 -39.94 -22.11 -17.41
N LYS A 31 -39.76 -21.47 -18.57
CA LYS A 31 -40.84 -20.90 -19.39
C LYS A 31 -41.41 -21.90 -20.40
N ILE A 32 -40.70 -23.00 -20.66
CA ILE A 32 -41.01 -23.92 -21.74
C ILE A 32 -41.33 -25.28 -21.12
N LYS A 33 -42.52 -25.80 -21.40
CA LYS A 33 -42.96 -27.08 -20.86
C LYS A 33 -42.36 -28.23 -21.67
N ASP A 34 -41.81 -29.24 -20.96
CA ASP A 34 -41.33 -30.50 -21.53
C ASP A 34 -40.24 -30.33 -22.63
N ALA A 35 -39.45 -29.26 -22.56
CA ALA A 35 -38.35 -29.00 -23.49
C ALA A 35 -37.00 -29.31 -22.84
N GLU A 36 -36.16 -30.07 -23.54
CA GLU A 36 -34.77 -30.32 -23.15
C GLU A 36 -33.84 -29.30 -23.82
N PRO A 37 -32.77 -28.87 -23.13
CA PRO A 37 -31.78 -27.99 -23.73
C PRO A 37 -31.04 -28.71 -24.87
N SER A 38 -30.89 -28.02 -26.00
CA SER A 38 -30.05 -28.53 -27.08
C SER A 38 -28.56 -28.48 -26.70
N ASP A 39 -27.75 -29.34 -27.34
CA ASP A 39 -26.30 -29.35 -27.13
C ASP A 39 -25.64 -27.99 -27.43
N ALA A 40 -26.18 -27.27 -28.43
CA ALA A 40 -25.75 -25.91 -28.75
C ALA A 40 -26.04 -24.94 -27.60
N ALA A 41 -27.21 -25.03 -26.97
CA ALA A 41 -27.58 -24.19 -25.84
C ALA A 41 -26.69 -24.48 -24.61
N LEU A 42 -26.43 -25.76 -24.32
CA LEU A 42 -25.53 -26.16 -23.22
C LEU A 42 -24.10 -25.67 -23.46
N THR A 43 -23.61 -25.77 -24.70
CA THR A 43 -22.28 -25.28 -25.08
C THR A 43 -22.18 -23.75 -24.93
N MET A 44 -23.23 -23.02 -25.35
CA MET A 44 -23.28 -21.57 -25.21
C MET A 44 -23.27 -21.11 -23.75
N HIS A 45 -24.01 -21.80 -22.87
CA HIS A 45 -23.96 -21.53 -21.43
C HIS A 45 -22.59 -21.81 -20.83
N ARG A 46 -21.92 -22.89 -21.24
CA ARG A 46 -20.55 -23.20 -20.78
C ARG A 46 -19.55 -22.12 -21.18
N ILE A 47 -19.54 -21.72 -22.46
CA ILE A 47 -18.62 -20.68 -22.96
C ILE A 47 -18.85 -19.36 -22.23
N THR A 48 -20.12 -18.94 -22.14
CA THR A 48 -20.49 -17.69 -21.45
C THR A 48 -20.13 -17.74 -19.96
N GLY A 49 -20.34 -18.89 -19.31
CA GLY A 49 -19.94 -19.12 -17.93
C GLY A 49 -18.44 -19.03 -17.72
N ILE A 50 -17.62 -19.65 -18.59
CA ILE A 50 -16.15 -19.55 -18.50
C ILE A 50 -15.69 -18.11 -18.64
N ILE A 51 -16.20 -17.37 -19.63
CA ILE A 51 -15.88 -15.95 -19.82
C ILE A 51 -16.28 -15.14 -18.58
N GLY A 52 -17.49 -15.36 -18.06
CA GLY A 52 -17.98 -14.68 -16.87
C GLY A 52 -17.16 -14.97 -15.61
N VAL A 53 -16.65 -16.19 -15.44
CA VAL A 53 -15.73 -16.54 -14.33
C VAL A 53 -14.42 -15.76 -14.44
N ILE A 54 -13.83 -15.66 -15.63
CA ILE A 54 -12.60 -14.89 -15.86
C ILE A 54 -12.82 -13.41 -15.53
N VAL A 55 -13.89 -12.81 -16.04
CA VAL A 55 -14.23 -11.40 -15.78
C VAL A 55 -14.52 -11.17 -14.30
N GLY A 56 -15.29 -12.05 -13.66
CA GLY A 56 -15.60 -11.97 -12.23
C GLY A 56 -14.34 -12.04 -11.37
N PHE A 57 -13.41 -12.94 -11.71
CA PHE A 57 -12.12 -13.05 -11.03
C PHE A 57 -11.28 -11.78 -11.20
N ILE A 58 -11.20 -11.23 -12.42
CA ILE A 58 -10.50 -9.96 -12.68
C ILE A 58 -11.11 -8.83 -11.84
N LEU A 59 -12.44 -8.74 -11.74
CA LEU A 59 -13.10 -7.71 -10.94
C LEU A 59 -12.82 -7.84 -9.45
N ILE A 60 -12.77 -9.06 -8.91
CA ILE A 60 -12.41 -9.32 -7.50
C ILE A 60 -10.95 -8.92 -7.26
N VAL A 61 -10.02 -9.40 -8.09
CA VAL A 61 -8.59 -9.09 -7.96
C VAL A 61 -8.32 -7.59 -8.12
N SER A 62 -8.98 -6.94 -9.09
CA SER A 62 -8.88 -5.48 -9.28
C SER A 62 -9.46 -4.71 -8.10
N SER A 63 -10.46 -5.25 -7.41
CA SER A 63 -11.02 -4.66 -6.20
C SER A 63 -10.11 -4.84 -4.98
N CYS A 64 -9.25 -5.86 -4.98
CA CYS A 64 -8.17 -6.03 -4.00
C CYS A 64 -6.98 -5.10 -4.25
N SER A 65 -7.00 -4.25 -5.29
CA SER A 65 -6.12 -3.08 -5.36
C SER A 65 -6.59 -2.01 -4.39
N SER A 66 -6.45 -2.32 -3.10
CA SER A 66 -6.36 -1.30 -2.05
C SER A 66 -5.07 -0.53 -2.30
N GLY A 67 -5.18 0.55 -3.05
CA GLY A 67 -4.12 1.54 -3.28
C GLY A 67 -3.16 1.15 -4.40
N ILE A 68 -3.34 1.77 -5.57
CA ILE A 68 -2.16 2.27 -6.30
C ILE A 68 -1.50 3.24 -5.32
N VAL A 69 -0.55 2.76 -4.51
CA VAL A 69 0.26 3.59 -3.65
C VAL A 69 1.04 4.50 -4.61
N ASN A 70 0.72 5.80 -4.58
CA ASN A 70 1.52 6.79 -5.26
C ASN A 70 2.85 6.88 -4.49
N THR A 71 3.82 6.03 -4.89
CA THR A 71 5.18 5.97 -4.32
C THR A 71 6.06 7.12 -4.83
N LYS A 72 5.48 8.15 -5.47
CA LYS A 72 6.26 9.25 -6.04
C LYS A 72 7.13 9.92 -4.99
N TRP A 73 6.55 10.29 -3.84
CA TRP A 73 7.30 10.96 -2.78
C TRP A 73 8.37 10.04 -2.18
N GLU A 74 8.02 8.79 -1.86
CA GLU A 74 8.96 7.77 -1.35
C GLU A 74 10.18 7.61 -2.26
N LYS A 75 9.95 7.47 -3.57
CA LYS A 75 11.02 7.34 -4.56
C LYS A 75 11.87 8.61 -4.68
N GLN A 76 11.23 9.79 -4.64
CA GLN A 76 11.93 11.07 -4.68
C GLN A 76 12.80 11.26 -3.44
N PHE A 77 12.28 10.93 -2.25
CA PHE A 77 13.04 10.98 -1.01
C PHE A 77 14.25 10.05 -1.07
N GLN A 78 14.07 8.77 -1.42
CA GLN A 78 15.17 7.82 -1.53
C GLN A 78 16.22 8.25 -2.56
N GLN A 79 15.78 8.76 -3.73
CA GLN A 79 16.67 9.30 -4.74
C GLN A 79 17.51 10.46 -4.20
N LYS A 80 16.93 11.37 -3.41
CA LYS A 80 17.65 12.49 -2.80
C LYS A 80 18.67 12.04 -1.74
N ILE A 81 18.31 11.05 -0.93
CA ILE A 81 19.22 10.43 0.05
C ILE A 81 20.41 9.78 -0.67
N GLU A 82 20.15 9.00 -1.72
CA GLU A 82 21.18 8.33 -2.51
C GLU A 82 22.07 9.31 -3.30
N ALA A 83 21.48 10.40 -3.81
CA ALA A 83 22.21 11.46 -4.51
C ALA A 83 23.07 12.33 -3.59
N GLY A 84 22.99 12.15 -2.26
CA GLY A 84 23.75 12.96 -1.30
C GLY A 84 23.24 14.40 -1.22
N GLU A 85 21.96 14.64 -1.49
CA GLU A 85 21.35 15.98 -1.45
C GLU A 85 20.99 16.42 -0.03
N VAL A 86 21.30 15.62 1.00
CA VAL A 86 21.09 15.99 2.40
C VAL A 86 22.05 17.12 2.77
N ASN A 87 21.50 18.28 3.13
CA ASN A 87 22.27 19.42 3.61
C ASN A 87 22.53 19.28 5.12
N LYS A 88 21.46 19.06 5.89
CA LYS A 88 21.55 18.98 7.34
C LYS A 88 20.49 18.05 7.94
N ILE A 89 20.90 17.25 8.92
CA ILE A 89 19.98 16.57 9.85
C ILE A 89 20.13 17.23 11.22
N SER A 90 19.00 17.54 11.86
CA SER A 90 18.99 18.15 13.19
C SER A 90 17.90 17.57 14.07
N PHE A 91 18.15 17.49 15.37
CA PHE A 91 17.17 17.12 16.37
C PHE A 91 16.92 18.30 17.29
N ASN A 92 15.67 18.52 17.70
CA ASN A 92 15.28 19.72 18.44
C ASN A 92 16.02 19.93 19.78
N ARG A 93 16.65 18.87 20.29
CA ARG A 93 17.35 18.89 21.58
C ARG A 93 18.86 18.77 21.47
N GLN A 94 19.40 18.46 20.29
CA GLN A 94 20.82 18.12 20.17
C GLN A 94 21.37 18.36 18.76
N SER A 95 22.55 18.96 18.70
CA SER A 95 23.36 19.02 17.48
C SER A 95 24.13 17.71 17.30
N ILE A 96 24.12 17.18 16.08
CA ILE A 96 24.93 16.03 15.68
C ILE A 96 26.15 16.49 14.90
N THR A 97 27.20 15.67 14.90
CA THR A 97 28.40 15.88 14.09
C THR A 97 28.16 15.50 12.62
N VAL A 98 29.08 15.88 11.74
CA VAL A 98 29.03 15.49 10.31
C VAL A 98 29.15 13.97 10.15
N GLU A 99 30.01 13.33 10.96
CA GLU A 99 30.18 11.87 10.95
C GLU A 99 28.90 11.13 11.37
N GLU A 100 28.21 11.64 12.40
CA GLU A 100 26.92 11.10 12.83
C GLU A 100 25.84 11.31 11.77
N GLN A 101 25.84 12.47 11.09
CA GLN A 101 24.92 12.72 9.98
C GLN A 101 25.15 11.72 8.83
N ASP A 102 26.40 11.49 8.43
CA ASP A 102 26.73 10.55 7.35
C ASP A 102 26.31 9.11 7.72
N LEU A 103 26.49 8.72 8.98
CA LEU A 103 26.03 7.43 9.49
C LEU A 103 24.50 7.29 9.42
N ILE A 104 23.76 8.32 9.85
CA ILE A 104 22.29 8.33 9.75
C ILE A 104 21.85 8.21 8.30
N VAL A 105 22.45 8.99 7.40
CA VAL A 105 22.14 8.95 5.96
C VAL A 105 22.38 7.55 5.42
N GLU A 106 23.48 6.89 5.80
CA GLU A 106 23.79 5.52 5.39
C GLU A 106 22.76 4.51 5.93
N MET A 107 22.31 4.64 7.18
CA MET A 107 21.27 3.77 7.75
C MET A 107 19.87 3.98 7.13
N ILE A 108 19.64 5.12 6.47
CA ILE A 108 18.39 5.43 5.76
C ILE A 108 18.45 4.94 4.31
N LYS A 109 19.64 4.94 3.67
CA LYS A 109 19.81 4.49 2.29
C LYS A 109 19.28 3.07 2.11
N GLY A 110 18.31 2.93 1.21
CA GLY A 110 17.71 1.64 0.89
C GLY A 110 16.83 1.04 2.00
N ALA A 111 16.64 1.75 3.13
CA ALA A 111 15.73 1.32 4.17
C ALA A 111 14.27 1.36 3.64
N PRO A 112 13.48 0.28 3.80
CA PRO A 112 12.09 0.28 3.36
C PRO A 112 11.28 1.37 4.06
N LEU A 113 10.41 2.04 3.31
CA LEU A 113 9.51 3.05 3.85
C LEU A 113 8.08 2.50 3.91
N ILE A 114 7.49 2.47 5.11
CA ILE A 114 6.10 2.05 5.29
C ILE A 114 5.22 3.28 5.37
N ARG A 115 4.41 3.47 4.33
CA ARG A 115 3.41 4.55 4.27
C ARG A 115 2.23 4.25 5.20
N SER A 116 1.84 5.25 5.99
CA SER A 116 0.63 5.25 6.81
C SER A 116 -0.12 6.57 6.67
N ASN A 117 -1.41 6.59 6.99
CA ASN A 117 -2.16 7.84 7.09
C ASN A 117 -1.71 8.61 8.33
N ARG A 118 -1.63 9.94 8.24
CA ARG A 118 -1.32 10.78 9.39
C ARG A 118 -2.37 10.57 10.49
N SER A 119 -1.93 10.08 11.64
CA SER A 119 -2.78 9.87 12.81
C SER A 119 -2.99 11.19 13.55
N MET A 120 -4.17 11.37 14.17
CA MET A 120 -4.42 12.45 15.12
C MET A 120 -3.89 12.13 16.53
N SER A 121 -3.22 10.99 16.71
CA SER A 121 -2.59 10.63 17.98
C SER A 121 -1.31 11.43 18.19
N TYR A 122 -1.20 12.04 19.36
CA TYR A 122 -0.04 12.85 19.75
C TYR A 122 0.82 12.06 20.73
N GLY A 123 2.04 11.72 20.30
CA GLY A 123 3.03 11.03 21.12
C GLY A 123 4.32 10.82 20.33
N SER A 124 5.43 11.26 20.88
CA SER A 124 6.77 11.07 20.31
C SER A 124 7.82 11.18 21.40
N SER A 125 8.88 10.38 21.34
CA SER A 125 10.03 10.51 22.24
C SER A 125 10.93 11.71 21.86
N GLY A 126 10.81 12.22 20.63
CA GLY A 126 11.51 13.41 20.19
C GLY A 126 11.13 13.80 18.77
N SER A 127 11.74 14.88 18.28
CA SER A 127 11.56 15.33 16.91
C SER A 127 12.82 15.96 16.34
N GLY A 128 12.88 15.98 15.03
CA GLY A 128 13.99 16.52 14.26
C GLY A 128 13.58 16.87 12.85
N ASN A 129 14.57 17.04 12.00
CA ASN A 129 14.39 17.56 10.67
C ASN A 129 15.50 17.09 9.73
N ILE A 130 15.14 16.75 8.49
CA ILE A 130 16.06 16.61 7.36
C ILE A 130 15.82 17.80 6.42
N THR A 131 16.86 18.59 6.19
CA THR A 131 16.87 19.65 5.18
C THR A 131 17.75 19.25 4.00
N PHE A 132 17.22 19.39 2.79
CA PHE A 132 17.91 19.11 1.54
C PHE A 132 18.56 20.37 0.94
N GLN A 133 19.47 20.18 -0.02
CA GLN A 133 20.18 21.28 -0.68
C GLN A 133 19.26 22.24 -1.44
N ASP A 134 18.12 21.75 -1.95
CA ASP A 134 17.10 22.56 -2.64
C ASP A 134 16.17 23.32 -1.68
N GLY A 135 16.39 23.19 -0.37
CA GLY A 135 15.59 23.80 0.68
C GLY A 135 14.35 23.00 1.06
N GLU A 136 14.10 21.84 0.46
CA GLU A 136 13.06 20.92 0.94
C GLU A 136 13.37 20.49 2.37
N ASN A 137 12.32 20.37 3.17
CA ASN A 137 12.40 20.10 4.57
C ASN A 137 11.39 18.99 4.91
N VAL A 138 11.86 17.96 5.62
CA VAL A 138 11.08 16.80 6.05
C VAL A 138 11.19 16.68 7.56
N ASP A 139 10.05 16.68 8.23
CA ASP A 139 10.00 16.55 9.68
C ASP A 139 10.22 15.09 10.10
N LEU A 140 11.02 14.92 11.16
CA LEU A 140 11.26 13.63 11.80
C LEU A 140 10.50 13.57 13.12
N ILE A 141 9.70 12.52 13.29
CA ILE A 141 9.07 12.19 14.57
C ILE A 141 9.70 10.90 15.07
N LEU A 142 10.32 10.96 16.25
CA LEU A 142 11.08 9.84 16.83
C LEU A 142 10.15 9.04 17.74
N PHE A 143 10.00 7.75 17.43
CA PHE A 143 9.12 6.83 18.16
C PHE A 143 7.70 7.40 18.26
N GLY A 144 7.17 7.80 17.10
CA GLY A 144 5.83 8.37 16.94
C GLY A 144 4.70 7.35 17.09
N PRO A 145 3.45 7.71 16.70
CA PRO A 145 2.30 6.82 16.79
C PRO A 145 2.43 5.48 16.04
N THR A 146 3.30 5.41 15.03
CA THR A 146 3.61 4.17 14.31
C THR A 146 4.68 3.32 14.99
N GLY A 147 5.31 3.81 16.07
CA GLY A 147 6.25 3.07 16.90
C GLY A 147 7.70 3.07 16.44
N GLY A 148 8.07 3.85 15.41
CA GLY A 148 9.44 3.96 14.90
C GLY A 148 9.81 5.38 14.50
N ILE A 149 10.76 5.51 13.58
CA ILE A 149 11.19 6.82 13.06
C ILE A 149 10.31 7.20 11.86
N GLU A 150 9.56 8.29 12.00
CA GLU A 150 8.59 8.73 11.00
C GLU A 150 9.08 9.97 10.25
N LEU A 151 8.97 9.92 8.94
CA LEU A 151 9.09 11.05 8.01
C LEU A 151 7.71 11.67 7.80
N HIS A 152 7.63 12.98 8.01
CA HIS A 152 6.44 13.79 7.81
C HIS A 152 6.75 14.82 6.72
N PRO A 153 6.43 14.51 5.45
CA PRO A 153 6.60 15.47 4.37
C PRO A 153 5.65 16.66 4.53
N ASN A 154 6.16 17.83 4.19
CA ASN A 154 5.36 19.05 4.17
C ASN A 154 4.32 19.00 3.04
N GLY A 155 3.05 19.25 3.40
CA GLY A 155 1.93 19.28 2.45
C GLY A 155 1.36 17.91 2.06
N GLU A 156 1.83 16.81 2.65
CA GLU A 156 1.28 15.47 2.44
C GLU A 156 0.41 15.05 3.64
N ASP A 157 -0.69 14.31 3.37
CA ASP A 157 -1.56 13.71 4.40
C ASP A 157 -1.07 12.33 4.89
N HIS A 158 0.12 11.95 4.42
CA HIS A 158 0.73 10.65 4.69
C HIS A 158 2.04 10.81 5.45
N VAL A 159 2.36 9.79 6.23
CA VAL A 159 3.61 9.66 6.97
C VAL A 159 4.32 8.40 6.52
N TYR A 160 5.65 8.39 6.58
CA TYR A 160 6.45 7.25 6.15
C TYR A 160 7.34 6.80 7.30
N ARG A 161 7.16 5.58 7.79
CA ARG A 161 8.05 5.00 8.80
C ARG A 161 9.26 4.38 8.12
N ILE A 162 10.46 4.68 8.61
CA ILE A 162 11.71 4.07 8.14
C ILE A 162 11.89 2.74 8.86
N GLU A 163 11.90 1.63 8.11
CA GLU A 163 12.16 0.30 8.67
C GLU A 163 13.67 0.07 8.78
N SER A 164 14.27 0.57 9.86
CA SER A 164 15.69 0.35 10.16
C SER A 164 15.90 0.21 11.67
N ARG A 165 16.12 -1.03 12.12
CA ARG A 165 16.44 -1.32 13.53
C ARG A 165 17.74 -0.66 13.98
N GLU A 166 18.70 -0.56 13.07
CA GLU A 166 19.99 0.09 13.34
C GLU A 166 19.78 1.58 13.61
N LEU A 167 18.99 2.26 12.77
CA LEU A 167 18.63 3.66 12.95
C LEU A 167 17.86 3.89 14.26
N GLU A 168 16.86 3.06 14.55
CA GLU A 168 16.08 3.14 15.79
C GLU A 168 16.98 2.99 17.03
N THR A 169 17.86 1.98 17.03
CA THR A 169 18.79 1.73 18.14
C THR A 169 19.78 2.89 18.32
N TRP A 170 20.31 3.40 17.21
CA TRP A 170 21.25 4.52 17.24
C TRP A 170 20.58 5.79 17.78
N ILE A 171 19.35 6.10 17.34
CA ILE A 171 18.59 7.26 17.81
C ILE A 171 18.22 7.10 19.30
N SER A 172 17.79 5.92 19.74
CA SER A 172 17.49 5.66 21.15
C SER A 172 18.73 5.97 22.02
N SER A 173 19.87 5.39 21.67
CA SER A 173 21.09 5.53 22.47
C SER A 173 21.76 6.91 22.39
N ASN A 174 21.72 7.59 21.23
CA ASN A 174 22.48 8.82 21.00
C ASN A 174 21.67 10.10 21.09
N ILE A 175 20.34 10.03 20.94
CA ILE A 175 19.47 11.21 20.91
C ILE A 175 18.47 11.17 22.08
N ILE A 176 17.93 9.99 22.42
CA ILE A 176 16.92 9.87 23.49
C ILE A 176 17.56 9.61 24.86
N GLU A 177 18.50 8.68 24.97
CA GLU A 177 19.08 8.22 26.24
C GLU A 177 20.28 9.05 26.72
N LYS A 178 20.80 9.99 25.92
CA LYS A 178 21.86 10.93 26.34
C LYS A 178 21.36 12.01 27.34
N GLU A 179 20.25 11.75 28.04
CA GLU A 179 19.69 12.56 29.13
C GLU A 179 20.53 12.47 30.42
#